data_AF-A0A8D8IWK0-F1
#
_entry.id   AF-A0A8D8IWK0-F1
#
_cell.length_a   1.000
_cell.length_b   1.000
_cell.length_c   1.000
_cell.angle_alpha   90.00
_cell.angle_beta   90.00
_cell.angle_gamma   90.00
#
_symmetry.space_group_name_H-M   'P 1'
#
loop_
_entity.id
_entity.type
_entity.pdbx_description
1 polymer ?
#
loop_
_entity_poly.entity_id
_entity_poly.type
_entity_poly.pdbx_seq_one_letter_code
_entity_poly.pdbx_strand_id
1 'polypeptide(L)'
;MTDRLRRIAPGRTLFKLDAQMRAFLIHLHNEARNQLANGSLEGFEPASRMTSVVWNDELAKLAELNVKSCKFKHDECRNTEEYRQAGQNLAFGYYPLDDNIFDVLEKLTTLWFNEYKDASQAVMDEFENPPKYFLNASGSFRINNF
;
A
#
# COMPACT_ATOMS: atom_id res chain seq x y z
N MET A 1 23.55 -6.07 -21.02
CA MET A 1 22.31 -6.52 -20.35
C MET A 1 22.66 -7.70 -19.45
N THR A 2 23.00 -7.46 -18.18
CA THR A 2 23.25 -8.55 -17.22
C THR A 2 22.04 -8.71 -16.33
N ASP A 3 21.48 -9.91 -16.35
CA ASP A 3 20.44 -10.46 -15.49
C ASP A 3 20.80 -10.32 -13.99
N ARG A 4 20.60 -9.11 -13.46
CA ARG A 4 20.60 -8.78 -12.04
C ARG A 4 19.25 -8.22 -11.65
N LEU A 5 18.17 -8.92 -12.01
CA LEU A 5 16.93 -8.79 -11.26
C LEU A 5 17.27 -9.15 -9.81
N ARG A 6 17.25 -8.15 -8.92
CA ARG A 6 17.77 -8.20 -7.54
C ARG A 6 17.54 -9.57 -6.90
N ARG A 7 18.61 -10.37 -6.77
CA ARG A 7 18.55 -11.64 -6.07
C ARG A 7 18.35 -11.35 -4.58
N ILE A 8 17.56 -12.17 -3.91
CA ILE A 8 17.35 -12.07 -2.46
C ILE A 8 18.69 -12.37 -1.78
N ALA A 9 19.07 -11.56 -0.79
CA ALA A 9 20.31 -11.77 -0.07
C ALA A 9 20.32 -13.13 0.67
N PRO A 10 21.49 -13.76 0.88
CA PRO A 10 21.58 -14.99 1.66
C PRO A 10 20.94 -14.85 3.05
N GLY A 11 20.25 -15.91 3.49
CA GLY A 11 19.54 -15.91 4.79
C GLY A 11 18.21 -15.15 4.79
N ARG A 12 17.72 -14.71 3.63
CA ARG A 12 16.40 -14.09 3.49
C ARG A 12 15.52 -14.88 2.55
N THR A 13 14.23 -14.93 2.87
CA THR A 13 13.22 -15.60 2.05
C THR A 13 12.19 -14.56 1.61
N LEU A 14 11.91 -14.51 0.31
CA LEU A 14 10.76 -13.78 -0.18
C LEU A 14 9.52 -14.63 0.01
N PHE A 15 8.60 -14.16 0.83
CA PHE A 15 7.28 -14.74 0.92
C PHE A 15 6.47 -14.36 -0.33
N LYS A 16 6.09 -15.35 -1.14
CA LYS A 16 5.33 -15.12 -2.38
C LYS A 16 3.85 -15.00 -2.05
N LEU A 17 3.22 -13.93 -2.52
CA LEU A 17 1.77 -13.77 -2.43
C LEU A 17 1.08 -14.72 -3.41
N ASP A 18 0.29 -15.65 -2.90
CA ASP A 18 -0.56 -16.51 -3.72
C ASP A 18 -1.86 -15.80 -4.15
N ALA A 19 -2.73 -16.50 -4.88
CA ALA A 19 -3.97 -15.91 -5.38
C ALA A 19 -4.94 -15.49 -4.27
N GLN A 20 -5.00 -16.24 -3.16
CA GLN A 20 -5.89 -15.94 -2.04
C GLN A 20 -5.41 -14.70 -1.30
N MET A 21 -4.11 -14.59 -1.05
CA MET A 21 -3.50 -13.42 -0.42
C MET A 21 -3.66 -12.15 -1.26
N ARG A 22 -3.49 -12.26 -2.59
CA ARG A 22 -3.73 -11.13 -3.51
C ARG A 22 -5.18 -10.68 -3.47
N ALA A 23 -6.12 -11.62 -3.53
CA ALA A 23 -7.55 -11.31 -3.43
C ALA A 23 -7.90 -10.68 -2.08
N PHE A 24 -7.32 -11.18 -0.98
CA PHE A 24 -7.51 -10.64 0.36
C PHE A 24 -6.99 -9.20 0.49
N LEU A 25 -5.79 -8.91 -0.01
CA LEU A 25 -5.25 -7.54 -0.04
C LEU A 25 -6.17 -6.59 -0.83
N ILE A 26 -6.64 -7.00 -2.01
CA ILE A 26 -7.58 -6.20 -2.80
C ILE A 26 -8.91 -6.00 -2.07
N HIS A 27 -9.41 -7.03 -1.38
CA HIS A 27 -10.61 -6.93 -0.56
C HIS A 27 -10.45 -5.88 0.54
N LEU A 28 -9.38 -5.93 1.34
CA LEU A 28 -9.12 -4.95 2.41
C LEU A 28 -9.04 -3.51 1.88
N HIS A 29 -8.37 -3.30 0.74
CA HIS A 29 -8.30 -1.97 0.13
C HIS A 29 -9.67 -1.48 -0.34
N ASN A 30 -10.46 -2.35 -0.97
CA ASN A 30 -11.79 -1.98 -1.44
C ASN A 30 -12.79 -1.77 -0.29
N GLU A 31 -12.66 -2.52 0.79
CA GLU A 31 -13.45 -2.30 2.01
C GLU A 31 -13.17 -0.92 2.61
N ALA A 32 -11.89 -0.57 2.79
CA ALA A 32 -11.49 0.77 3.25
C ALA A 32 -12.01 1.89 2.33
N ARG A 33 -11.88 1.71 1.00
CA ARG A 33 -12.41 2.67 0.01
C ARG A 33 -13.92 2.82 0.10
N ASN A 34 -14.64 1.72 0.29
CA ASN A 34 -16.10 1.72 0.42
C ASN A 34 -16.56 2.44 1.69
N GLN A 35 -15.86 2.26 2.82
CA GLN A 35 -16.17 2.96 4.07
C GLN A 35 -16.05 4.49 3.94
N LEU A 36 -15.04 4.98 3.22
CA LEU A 36 -14.93 6.40 2.92
C LEU A 36 -16.01 6.84 1.92
N ALA A 37 -16.18 6.09 0.83
CA ALA A 37 -17.06 6.48 -0.27
C ALA A 37 -18.53 6.59 0.14
N ASN A 38 -19.01 5.73 1.03
CA ASN A 38 -20.38 5.73 1.50
C ASN A 38 -20.64 6.66 2.70
N GLY A 39 -19.62 7.41 3.17
CA GLY A 39 -19.72 8.32 4.31
C GLY A 39 -19.79 7.62 5.67
N SER A 40 -19.26 6.39 5.80
CA SER A 40 -19.19 5.68 7.10
C SER A 40 -18.04 6.18 7.99
N LEU A 41 -17.09 6.93 7.45
CA LEU A 41 -15.98 7.49 8.21
C LEU A 41 -16.36 8.88 8.76
N GLU A 42 -16.47 8.95 10.09
CA GLU A 42 -16.75 10.21 10.79
C GLU A 42 -15.70 11.28 10.46
N GLY A 43 -16.18 12.50 10.22
CA GLY A 43 -15.33 13.64 9.84
C GLY A 43 -14.96 13.70 8.36
N PHE A 44 -15.50 12.80 7.54
CA PHE A 44 -15.29 12.78 6.09
C PHE A 44 -16.62 12.77 5.31
N GLU A 45 -16.68 13.53 4.24
CA GLU A 45 -17.79 13.55 3.30
C GLU A 45 -17.73 12.32 2.36
N PRO A 46 -18.90 11.77 1.95
CA PRO A 46 -18.94 10.65 1.02
C PRO A 46 -18.32 11.04 -0.33
N ALA A 47 -17.56 10.12 -0.92
CA ALA A 47 -16.93 10.36 -2.21
C ALA A 47 -17.93 10.22 -3.36
N SER A 48 -18.01 11.24 -4.22
CA SER A 48 -18.86 11.22 -5.42
C SER A 48 -18.45 10.15 -6.44
N ARG A 49 -17.15 9.80 -6.50
CA ARG A 49 -16.60 8.78 -7.40
C ARG A 49 -15.38 8.12 -6.77
N MET A 50 -15.55 6.88 -6.31
CA MET A 50 -14.47 6.07 -5.72
C MET A 50 -14.51 4.64 -6.31
N THR A 51 -13.77 4.41 -7.39
CA THR A 51 -13.79 3.10 -8.09
C THR A 51 -13.10 2.01 -7.26
N SER A 52 -13.52 0.75 -7.37
CA SER A 52 -12.77 -0.37 -6.80
C SER A 52 -11.39 -0.51 -7.45
N VAL A 53 -10.38 -0.85 -6.64
CA VAL A 53 -9.05 -1.22 -7.12
C VAL A 53 -9.01 -2.68 -7.55
N VAL A 54 -8.12 -2.97 -8.49
CA VAL A 54 -7.84 -4.31 -9.00
C VAL A 54 -6.34 -4.61 -8.88
N TRP A 55 -6.00 -5.89 -8.87
CA TRP A 55 -4.61 -6.31 -8.87
C TRP A 55 -3.95 -6.03 -10.23
N ASN A 56 -2.70 -5.56 -10.20
CA ASN A 56 -1.88 -5.37 -11.40
C ASN A 56 -0.52 -6.06 -11.21
N ASP A 57 -0.19 -6.98 -12.11
CA ASP A 57 1.02 -7.81 -12.00
C ASP A 57 2.32 -7.04 -12.25
N GLU A 58 2.30 -5.99 -13.06
CA GLU A 58 3.47 -5.14 -13.30
C GLU A 58 3.84 -4.34 -12.04
N LEU A 59 2.85 -3.68 -11.43
CA LEU A 59 3.03 -2.98 -10.16
C LEU A 59 3.45 -3.93 -9.04
N ALA A 60 2.89 -5.14 -8.98
CA ALA A 60 3.30 -6.17 -8.03
C ALA A 60 4.76 -6.58 -8.23
N LYS A 61 5.21 -6.69 -9.49
CA LYS A 61 6.60 -7.02 -9.79
C LYS A 61 7.56 -5.92 -9.34
N LEU A 62 7.20 -4.65 -9.54
CA LEU A 62 7.97 -3.51 -9.06
C LEU A 62 8.03 -3.48 -7.53
N ALA A 63 6.92 -3.74 -6.84
CA ALA A 63 6.88 -3.85 -5.38
C ALA A 63 7.80 -4.98 -4.87
N GLU A 64 7.79 -6.16 -5.51
CA GLU A 64 8.71 -7.26 -5.20
C GLU A 64 10.19 -6.83 -5.30
N LEU A 65 10.54 -6.03 -6.32
CA LEU A 65 11.91 -5.52 -6.49
C LEU A 65 12.32 -4.53 -5.41
N ASN A 66 11.38 -3.77 -4.84
CA ASN A 66 11.64 -2.95 -3.65
C ASN A 66 11.88 -3.84 -2.42
N VAL A 67 10.96 -4.77 -2.12
CA VAL A 67 11.05 -5.68 -0.96
C VAL A 67 12.35 -6.50 -0.95
N LYS A 68 12.82 -6.93 -2.12
CA LYS A 68 14.10 -7.65 -2.30
C LYS A 68 15.32 -6.84 -1.86
N SER A 69 15.23 -5.51 -1.77
CA SER A 69 16.31 -4.68 -1.24
C SER A 69 16.46 -4.79 0.28
N CYS A 70 15.38 -5.22 0.97
CA CYS A 70 15.27 -5.26 2.43
C CYS A 70 15.61 -3.93 3.11
N LYS A 71 15.36 -2.81 2.42
CA LYS A 71 15.46 -1.46 2.96
C LYS A 71 14.07 -0.90 3.11
N PHE A 72 13.71 -0.47 4.32
CA PHE A 72 12.45 0.21 4.58
C PHE A 72 12.52 1.66 4.07
N LYS A 73 12.46 1.81 2.74
CA LYS A 73 12.63 3.08 2.01
C LYS A 73 11.78 3.03 0.74
N HIS A 74 11.19 4.17 0.37
CA HIS A 74 10.59 4.32 -0.95
C HIS A 74 11.66 4.24 -2.05
N ASP A 75 11.40 3.45 -3.09
CA ASP A 75 12.23 3.47 -4.30
C ASP A 75 12.05 4.78 -5.08
N GLU A 76 13.08 5.18 -5.81
CA GLU A 76 13.07 6.46 -6.55
C GLU A 76 12.28 6.37 -7.86
N CYS A 77 12.14 5.18 -8.44
CA CYS A 77 11.45 4.95 -9.70
C CYS A 77 10.62 3.66 -9.63
N ARG A 78 9.32 3.79 -9.89
CA ARG A 78 8.34 2.69 -9.94
C ARG A 78 7.24 2.92 -10.98
N ASN A 79 7.49 3.83 -11.92
CA ASN A 79 6.53 4.16 -12.95
C ASN A 79 6.46 3.03 -13.98
N THR A 80 5.27 2.81 -14.50
CA THR A 80 5.06 1.96 -15.68
C THR A 80 4.65 2.82 -16.87
N GLU A 81 4.52 2.21 -18.05
CA GLU A 81 3.99 2.90 -19.23
C GLU A 81 2.56 3.42 -18.99
N GLU A 82 1.73 2.60 -18.34
CA GLU A 82 0.34 2.92 -17.98
C GLU A 82 0.26 3.83 -16.75
N TYR A 83 1.07 3.56 -15.71
CA TYR A 83 1.05 4.25 -14.43
C TYR A 83 2.31 5.09 -14.22
N ARG A 84 2.33 6.29 -14.81
CA ARG A 84 3.49 7.20 -14.79
C ARG A 84 3.76 7.87 -13.44
N GLN A 85 2.88 7.72 -12.47
CA GLN A 85 2.99 8.28 -11.12
C GLN A 85 2.53 7.27 -10.07
N ALA A 86 2.99 6.02 -10.19
CA ALA A 86 2.59 4.97 -9.27
C ALA A 86 2.98 5.30 -7.81
N GLY A 87 1.97 5.22 -6.93
CA GLY A 87 2.14 5.36 -5.49
C GLY A 87 2.86 4.17 -4.86
N GLN A 88 3.15 4.25 -3.56
CA GLN A 88 3.72 3.14 -2.81
C GLN A 88 3.44 3.33 -1.32
N ASN A 89 2.94 2.27 -0.68
CA ASN A 89 2.86 2.16 0.76
C ASN A 89 3.92 1.17 1.23
N LEU A 90 4.49 1.41 2.41
CA LEU A 90 5.47 0.52 3.02
C LEU A 90 5.01 0.17 4.43
N ALA A 91 5.17 -1.10 4.79
CA ALA A 91 4.96 -1.56 6.14
C ALA A 91 6.04 -2.57 6.51
N PHE A 92 6.37 -2.62 7.80
CA PHE A 92 7.34 -3.53 8.36
C PHE A 92 6.91 -3.87 9.79
N GLY A 93 7.11 -5.11 10.19
CA GLY A 93 6.80 -5.58 11.53
C GLY A 93 7.54 -6.87 11.85
N TYR A 94 7.53 -7.24 13.12
CA TYR A 94 8.11 -8.48 13.61
C TYR A 94 6.97 -9.40 14.03
N TYR A 95 6.90 -10.59 13.42
CA TYR A 95 5.86 -11.57 13.65
C TYR A 95 6.50 -12.95 13.86
N PRO A 96 5.96 -13.78 14.78
CA PRO A 96 6.26 -15.20 14.81
C PRO A 96 6.07 -15.86 13.43
N LEU A 97 6.90 -16.86 13.11
CA LEU A 97 6.84 -17.51 11.79
C LEU A 97 5.59 -18.36 11.58
N ASP A 98 4.97 -18.79 12.67
CA ASP A 98 3.74 -19.58 12.72
C ASP A 98 2.47 -18.73 12.78
N ASP A 99 2.59 -17.39 12.82
CA ASP A 99 1.44 -16.50 12.70
C ASP A 99 0.70 -16.76 11.38
N ASN A 100 -0.63 -16.70 11.45
CA ASN A 100 -1.44 -16.72 10.24
C ASN A 100 -1.10 -15.49 9.39
N ILE A 101 -0.58 -15.75 8.19
CA ILE A 101 -0.22 -14.70 7.23
C ILE A 101 -1.38 -13.77 6.90
N PHE A 102 -2.62 -14.24 6.89
CA PHE A 102 -3.78 -13.38 6.65
C PHE A 102 -3.94 -12.34 7.76
N ASP A 103 -3.75 -12.72 9.02
CA ASP A 103 -3.78 -11.79 10.16
C ASP A 103 -2.66 -10.75 10.07
N VAL A 104 -1.47 -11.15 9.58
CA VAL A 104 -0.35 -10.23 9.36
C VAL A 104 -0.67 -9.23 8.25
N LEU A 105 -1.21 -9.69 7.11
CA LEU A 105 -1.63 -8.84 5.99
C LEU A 105 -2.72 -7.86 6.41
N GLU A 106 -3.72 -8.32 7.18
CA GLU A 106 -4.78 -7.49 7.72
C GLU A 106 -4.24 -6.42 8.66
N LYS A 107 -3.41 -6.81 9.64
CA LYS A 107 -2.79 -5.86 10.58
C LYS A 107 -2.02 -4.76 9.85
N LEU A 108 -1.12 -5.13 8.93
CA LEU A 108 -0.30 -4.14 8.21
C LEU A 108 -1.13 -3.22 7.31
N THR A 109 -2.16 -3.75 6.65
CA THR A 109 -3.05 -2.96 5.78
C THR A 109 -3.93 -2.02 6.60
N THR A 110 -4.43 -2.49 7.75
CA THR A 110 -5.23 -1.70 8.69
C THR A 110 -4.43 -0.59 9.35
N LEU A 111 -3.11 -0.73 9.52
CA LEU A 111 -2.24 0.36 9.96
C LEU A 111 -2.28 1.53 8.96
N TRP A 112 -2.16 1.26 7.66
CA TRP A 112 -2.26 2.31 6.63
C TRP A 112 -3.63 2.97 6.64
N PHE A 113 -4.70 2.18 6.76
CA PHE A 113 -6.05 2.74 6.76
C PHE A 113 -6.28 3.62 7.99
N ASN A 114 -5.88 3.18 9.18
CA ASN A 114 -6.09 3.89 10.44
C ASN A 114 -5.45 5.30 10.49
N GLU A 115 -4.55 5.63 9.56
CA GLU A 115 -4.05 7.01 9.38
C GLU A 115 -5.19 8.00 9.09
N TYR A 116 -6.38 7.55 8.67
CA TYR A 116 -7.57 8.41 8.54
C TYR A 116 -7.89 9.17 9.84
N LYS A 117 -7.54 8.61 11.00
CA LYS A 117 -7.77 9.23 12.32
C LYS A 117 -6.94 10.50 12.52
N ASP A 118 -5.83 10.62 11.81
CA ASP A 118 -4.94 11.79 11.82
C ASP A 118 -5.17 12.67 10.58
N ALA A 119 -6.09 12.30 9.70
CA ALA A 119 -6.49 13.07 8.53
C ALA A 119 -7.75 13.90 8.80
N SER A 120 -8.08 14.80 7.88
CA SER A 120 -9.28 15.63 7.96
C SER A 120 -9.89 15.83 6.58
N GLN A 121 -11.17 16.23 6.55
CA GLN A 121 -11.83 16.60 5.29
C GLN A 121 -11.04 17.65 4.49
N ALA A 122 -10.38 18.60 5.16
CA ALA A 122 -9.58 19.62 4.48
C ALA A 122 -8.44 19.03 3.62
N VAL A 123 -7.78 17.96 4.09
CA VAL A 123 -6.73 17.27 3.32
C VAL A 123 -7.33 16.49 2.15
N MET A 124 -8.58 16.04 2.27
CA MET A 124 -9.30 15.36 1.19
C MET A 124 -9.79 16.33 0.12
N ASP A 125 -10.22 17.54 0.53
CA ASP A 125 -10.67 18.60 -0.36
C ASP A 125 -9.49 19.20 -1.15
N GLU A 126 -8.36 19.43 -0.48
CA GLU A 126 -7.15 19.96 -1.08
C GLU A 126 -5.91 19.29 -0.51
N PHE A 127 -5.30 18.44 -1.33
CA PHE A 127 -4.07 17.77 -0.96
C PHE A 127 -2.86 18.70 -1.17
N GLU A 128 -2.37 19.29 -0.09
CA GLU A 128 -1.05 19.90 -0.05
C GLU A 128 0.02 18.85 0.28
N ASN A 129 1.24 18.95 -0.27
CA ASN A 129 2.33 18.06 0.09
C ASN A 129 2.60 18.17 1.60
N PRO A 130 2.27 17.15 2.41
CA PRO A 130 2.50 17.25 3.84
C PRO A 130 4.02 17.29 4.12
N PRO A 131 4.46 17.92 5.22
CA PRO A 131 5.87 17.92 5.62
C PRO A 131 6.46 16.50 5.60
N LYS A 132 7.74 16.36 5.19
CA LYS A 132 8.45 15.08 5.00
C LYS A 132 8.32 14.07 6.15
N TYR A 133 7.95 14.51 7.36
CA TYR A 133 7.75 13.64 8.53
C TYR A 133 6.51 12.73 8.42
N PHE A 134 5.49 13.10 7.65
CA PHE A 134 4.32 12.23 7.37
C PHE A 134 4.64 11.06 6.42
N LEU A 135 5.76 11.13 5.69
CA LEU A 135 6.21 10.08 4.76
C LEU A 135 7.04 8.96 5.44
N ASN A 136 7.36 9.13 6.73
CA ASN A 136 8.22 8.21 7.49
C ASN A 136 7.44 7.36 8.51
N ALA A 137 6.20 7.73 8.83
CA ALA A 137 5.23 6.79 9.37
C ALA A 137 4.80 5.85 8.25
N SER A 138 4.50 4.61 8.60
CA SER A 138 4.11 3.53 7.69
C SER A 138 3.09 3.96 6.64
N GLY A 139 3.56 4.33 5.44
CA GLY A 139 2.81 4.29 4.18
C GLY A 139 1.67 5.30 4.01
N SER A 140 2.00 6.47 3.45
CA SER A 140 1.02 7.42 2.88
C SER A 140 -0.01 6.72 2.00
N PHE A 141 -1.23 6.53 2.51
CA PHE A 141 -2.36 6.03 1.75
C PHE A 141 -2.77 7.06 0.69
N ARG A 142 -2.21 6.92 -0.52
CA ARG A 142 -2.66 7.70 -1.68
C ARG A 142 -4.00 7.15 -2.14
N ILE A 143 -5.09 7.77 -1.70
CA ILE A 143 -6.37 7.73 -2.42
C ILE A 143 -6.26 8.66 -3.63
N ASN A 144 -5.33 8.37 -4.54
CA ASN A 144 -5.37 9.07 -5.82
C ASN A 144 -6.49 8.44 -6.65
N ASN A 145 -7.55 9.23 -6.79
CA ASN A 145 -8.55 9.10 -7.84
C ASN A 145 -7.85 8.95 -9.20
N PHE A 146 -8.26 7.94 -9.96
CA PHE A 146 -8.40 8.10 -11.41
C PHE A 146 -9.70 8.86 -11.69
#